data_AF-A0A4Y9S9C1-F1
#
_entry.id   AF-A0A4Y9S9C1-F1
#
_cell.length_a   1.000
_cell.length_b   1.000
_cell.length_c   1.000
_cell.angle_alpha   90.00
_cell.angle_beta   90.00
_cell.angle_gamma   90.00
#
_symmetry.space_group_name_H-M   'P 1'
#
loop_
_entity.id
_entity.type
_entity.pdbx_description
1 polymer ?
#
loop_
_entity_poly.entity_id
_entity_poly.type
_entity_poly.pdbx_seq_one_letter_code
_entity_poly.pdbx_strand_id
1 'polypeptide(L)'
;MMAIDFASLRQLAEQSAATSKPCSCADARMLAWQPMPLALELELEQFEEVGTLVEDPFDEPTFKEYHPGATRLDSDDAPIAPRYYPANRSQLLRCVKCGRHYLRYTEGGGYFTELRIRALQPHLLADA
;
A
#
# COMPACT_ATOMS: atom_id res chain seq x y z
N MET A 1 10.71 0.65 -13.04
CA MET A 1 9.81 -0.19 -12.21
C MET A 1 8.60 -0.55 -13.05
N MET A 2 8.06 -1.76 -12.95
CA MET A 2 6.93 -2.20 -13.77
C MET A 2 5.61 -1.82 -13.07
N ALA A 3 4.68 -1.21 -13.82
CA ALA A 3 3.32 -0.97 -13.34
C ALA A 3 2.59 -2.31 -13.20
N ILE A 4 1.90 -2.50 -12.07
CA ILE A 4 1.18 -3.73 -11.75
C ILE A 4 -0.30 -3.54 -12.09
N ASP A 5 -0.84 -4.44 -12.92
CA ASP A 5 -2.27 -4.43 -13.24
C ASP A 5 -3.12 -4.96 -12.06
N PHE A 6 -4.43 -4.73 -12.13
CA PHE A 6 -5.35 -5.11 -11.06
C PHE A 6 -5.37 -6.62 -10.78
N ALA A 7 -5.25 -7.45 -11.82
CA ALA A 7 -5.24 -8.90 -11.68
C ALA A 7 -4.01 -9.40 -10.90
N SER A 8 -2.83 -8.89 -11.26
CA SER A 8 -1.57 -9.19 -10.59
C SER A 8 -1.59 -8.67 -9.15
N LEU A 9 -2.12 -7.46 -8.92
CA LEU A 9 -2.28 -6.89 -7.58
C LEU A 9 -3.17 -7.79 -6.70
N ARG A 10 -4.30 -8.27 -7.22
CA ARG A 10 -5.19 -9.21 -6.53
C ARG A 10 -4.48 -10.50 -6.14
N GLN A 11 -3.72 -11.09 -7.07
CA GLN A 11 -2.97 -12.31 -6.80
C GLN A 11 -1.95 -12.12 -5.67
N LEU A 12 -1.23 -10.98 -5.64
CA LEU A 12 -0.26 -10.67 -4.58
C LEU A 12 -0.94 -10.42 -3.23
N ALA A 13 -2.14 -9.83 -3.23
CA ALA A 13 -2.95 -9.64 -2.04
C ALA A 13 -3.41 -10.99 -1.44
N GLU A 14 -3.88 -11.91 -2.29
CA GLU A 14 -4.29 -13.25 -1.86
C GLU A 14 -3.11 -14.05 -1.29
N GLN A 15 -1.93 -14.00 -1.92
CA GLN A 15 -0.71 -14.62 -1.39
C GLN A 15 -0.29 -14.04 -0.03
N SER A 16 -0.44 -12.72 0.14
CA SER A 16 -0.14 -12.05 1.41
C SER A 16 -1.08 -12.51 2.52
N ALA A 17 -2.38 -12.61 2.21
CA ALA A 17 -3.40 -13.07 3.15
C ALA A 17 -3.23 -14.56 3.52
N ALA A 18 -2.72 -15.38 2.60
CA ALA A 18 -2.43 -16.79 2.85
C ALA A 18 -1.18 -17.02 3.72
N THR A 19 -0.32 -16.00 3.89
CA THR A 19 0.88 -16.12 4.72
C THR A 19 0.54 -16.21 6.21
N SER A 20 0.84 -17.33 6.85
CA SER A 20 0.67 -17.54 8.30
C SER A 20 1.95 -17.32 9.12
N LYS A 21 3.09 -17.08 8.47
CA LYS A 21 4.39 -16.88 9.14
C LYS A 21 4.35 -15.66 10.09
N PRO A 22 4.69 -15.81 11.39
CA PRO A 22 4.85 -14.67 12.30
C PRO A 22 5.93 -13.70 11.81
N CYS A 23 5.68 -12.40 11.88
CA CYS A 23 6.62 -11.37 11.43
C CYS A 23 6.27 -10.02 12.04
N SER A 24 7.30 -9.23 12.40
CA SER A 24 7.13 -7.86 12.92
C SER A 24 6.31 -6.95 12.00
N CYS A 25 6.36 -7.17 10.67
CA CYS A 25 5.56 -6.39 9.73
C CYS A 25 4.04 -6.63 9.88
N ALA A 26 3.62 -7.79 10.37
CA ALA A 26 2.22 -8.08 10.65
C ALA A 26 1.80 -7.53 12.02
N ASP A 27 2.68 -7.61 13.02
CA ASP A 27 2.45 -7.10 14.38
C ASP A 27 2.23 -5.58 14.42
N ALA A 28 2.82 -4.85 13.47
CA ALA A 28 2.65 -3.41 13.32
C ALA A 28 1.22 -2.99 12.88
N ARG A 29 0.33 -3.93 12.55
CA ARG A 29 -1.09 -3.68 12.22
C ARG A 29 -1.32 -2.51 11.26
N MET A 30 -0.59 -2.52 10.14
CA MET A 30 -0.68 -1.52 9.09
C MET A 30 -2.00 -1.63 8.27
N LEU A 31 -3.16 -1.69 8.91
CA LEU A 31 -4.44 -2.04 8.27
C LEU A 31 -5.06 -0.88 7.51
N ALA A 32 -4.94 0.34 8.04
CA ALA A 32 -5.26 1.61 7.38
C ALA A 32 -4.00 2.33 6.90
N TRP A 33 -4.16 3.39 6.11
CA TRP A 33 -3.06 4.28 5.78
C TRP A 33 -2.58 4.99 7.04
N GLN A 34 -1.30 4.83 7.35
CA GLN A 34 -0.68 5.41 8.53
C GLN A 34 0.78 5.79 8.25
N PRO A 35 1.41 6.63 9.08
CA PRO A 35 2.84 6.89 8.98
C PRO A 35 3.63 5.58 9.07
N MET A 36 4.68 5.46 8.28
CA MET A 36 5.57 4.30 8.34
C MET A 36 6.18 4.20 9.74
N PRO A 37 6.00 3.07 10.46
CA PRO A 37 6.56 2.94 11.80
C PRO A 37 8.08 3.04 11.77
N LEU A 38 8.66 3.99 12.53
CA LEU A 38 10.11 4.23 12.59
C LEU A 38 10.92 2.96 12.87
N ALA A 39 10.41 2.05 13.72
CA ALA A 39 11.10 0.80 14.02
C ALA A 39 11.26 -0.09 12.77
N LEU A 40 10.28 -0.08 11.86
CA LEU A 40 10.35 -0.80 10.59
C LEU A 40 11.13 0.00 9.53
N GLU A 41 11.08 1.32 9.58
CA GLU A 41 11.90 2.19 8.72
C GLU A 41 13.39 2.06 9.01
N LEU A 42 13.78 1.91 10.28
CA LEU A 42 15.15 1.63 10.70
C LEU A 42 15.61 0.21 10.30
N GLU A 43 14.68 -0.73 10.14
CA GLU A 43 14.90 -2.01 9.45
C GLU A 43 14.77 -1.84 7.93
N LEU A 44 15.56 -0.93 7.33
CA LEU A 44 15.53 -0.58 5.90
C LEU A 44 15.56 -1.81 4.95
N GLU A 45 16.08 -2.95 5.42
CA GLU A 45 16.19 -4.19 4.66
C GLU A 45 14.93 -5.08 4.75
N GLN A 46 13.91 -4.72 5.53
CA GLN A 46 12.72 -5.57 5.71
C GLN A 46 11.80 -5.57 4.48
N PHE A 47 11.83 -4.50 3.67
CA PHE A 47 10.96 -4.34 2.51
C PHE A 47 11.77 -4.11 1.25
N GLU A 48 11.37 -4.78 0.17
CA GLU A 48 11.86 -4.49 -1.18
C GLU A 48 10.71 -3.98 -2.05
N GLU A 49 10.99 -3.04 -2.93
CA GLU A 49 10.02 -2.55 -3.90
C GLU A 49 9.92 -3.55 -5.07
N VAL A 50 8.75 -4.14 -5.26
CA VAL A 50 8.50 -5.20 -6.28
C VAL A 50 7.64 -4.72 -7.44
N GLY A 51 7.06 -3.51 -7.36
CA GLY A 51 6.21 -2.95 -8.40
C GLY A 51 5.66 -1.58 -8.04
N THR A 52 4.85 -1.00 -8.92
CA THR A 52 4.20 0.29 -8.69
C THR A 52 2.75 0.28 -9.19
N LEU A 53 1.89 1.06 -8.54
CA LEU A 53 0.54 1.37 -9.00
C LEU A 53 0.46 2.70 -9.75
N VAL A 54 1.59 3.40 -9.88
CA VAL A 54 1.71 4.56 -10.77
C VAL A 54 1.64 4.05 -12.21
N GLU A 55 0.53 4.30 -12.89
CA GLU A 55 0.30 3.86 -14.28
C GLU A 55 1.21 4.60 -15.27
N ASP A 56 1.28 5.93 -15.16
CA ASP A 56 2.16 6.79 -15.97
C ASP A 56 2.99 7.69 -15.05
N PRO A 57 4.34 7.58 -15.05
CA PRO A 57 5.21 8.42 -14.23
C PRO A 57 5.31 9.88 -14.69
N PHE A 58 4.81 10.21 -15.89
CA PHE A 58 4.83 11.56 -16.45
C PHE A 58 3.50 12.31 -16.31
N ASP A 59 2.41 11.60 -15.98
CA ASP A 59 1.11 12.21 -15.72
C ASP A 59 0.96 12.61 -14.25
N GLU A 60 0.11 13.61 -13.97
CA GLU A 60 -0.19 14.01 -12.60
C GLU A 60 -1.35 13.15 -12.05
N PRO A 61 -1.07 12.23 -11.09
CA PRO A 61 -2.10 11.34 -10.57
C PRO A 61 -3.14 12.12 -9.77
N THR A 62 -4.40 11.73 -9.94
CA THR A 62 -5.53 12.38 -9.27
C THR A 62 -5.45 12.30 -7.73
N PHE A 63 -5.94 13.33 -7.05
CA PHE A 63 -6.17 13.35 -5.60
C PHE A 63 -7.59 12.91 -5.21
N LYS A 64 -8.40 12.42 -6.16
CA LYS A 64 -9.74 11.90 -5.86
C LYS A 64 -9.62 10.63 -5.03
N GLU A 65 -10.32 10.59 -3.90
CA GLU A 65 -10.46 9.41 -3.05
C GLU A 65 -11.68 8.58 -3.48
N TYR A 66 -11.60 7.26 -3.30
CA TYR A 66 -12.71 6.34 -3.57
C TYR A 66 -13.24 5.77 -2.25
N HIS A 67 -14.36 6.31 -1.76
CA HIS A 67 -14.96 5.89 -0.48
C HIS A 67 -16.49 5.72 -0.59
N PRO A 68 -16.99 4.71 -1.34
CA PRO A 68 -18.43 4.46 -1.49
C PRO A 68 -19.13 4.13 -0.16
N GLY A 69 -18.39 3.61 0.83
CA GLY A 69 -18.87 3.34 2.19
C GLY A 69 -18.70 4.50 3.17
N ALA A 70 -18.34 5.70 2.71
CA ALA A 70 -18.01 6.86 3.56
C ALA A 70 -16.88 6.59 4.60
N THR A 71 -15.97 5.66 4.28
CA THR A 71 -14.72 5.43 5.00
C THR A 71 -13.77 6.63 4.85
N ARG A 72 -12.72 6.67 5.66
CA ARG A 72 -11.60 7.62 5.55
C ARG A 72 -10.29 6.88 5.30
N LEU A 73 -9.23 7.58 4.94
CA LEU A 73 -7.91 6.96 4.72
C LEU A 73 -7.36 6.19 5.93
N ASP A 74 -7.68 6.65 7.14
CA ASP A 74 -7.31 6.05 8.42
C ASP A 74 -8.28 4.94 8.88
N SER A 75 -9.26 4.57 8.04
CA SER A 75 -10.18 3.47 8.32
C SER A 75 -9.59 2.13 7.85
N ASP A 76 -9.61 1.11 8.72
CA ASP A 76 -9.07 -0.22 8.42
C ASP A 76 -9.76 -0.88 7.20
N ASP A 77 -11.03 -0.56 6.99
CA ASP A 77 -11.91 -1.07 5.94
C ASP A 77 -11.98 -0.18 4.69
N ALA A 78 -11.17 0.89 4.62
CA ALA A 78 -11.13 1.75 3.44
C ALA A 78 -10.71 0.94 2.21
N PRO A 79 -11.36 1.10 1.05
CA PRO A 79 -11.00 0.34 -0.14
C PRO A 79 -9.60 0.72 -0.67
N ILE A 80 -8.98 -0.21 -1.37
CA ILE A 80 -7.74 -0.04 -2.12
C ILE A 80 -8.12 -0.04 -3.60
N ALA A 81 -8.24 1.16 -4.16
CA ALA A 81 -8.63 1.37 -5.57
C ALA A 81 -7.44 1.96 -6.35
N PRO A 82 -6.72 1.18 -7.18
CA PRO A 82 -5.47 1.62 -7.82
C PRO A 82 -5.55 2.88 -8.67
N ARG A 83 -6.74 3.25 -9.17
CA ARG A 83 -6.95 4.48 -9.96
C ARG A 83 -7.17 5.74 -9.12
N TYR A 84 -7.24 5.63 -7.80
CA TYR A 84 -7.60 6.72 -6.87
C TYR A 84 -6.52 6.95 -5.82
N TYR A 85 -6.56 8.15 -5.24
CA TYR A 85 -5.67 8.51 -4.14
C TYR A 85 -5.96 7.67 -2.89
N PRO A 86 -4.92 7.22 -2.17
CA PRO A 86 -3.48 7.36 -2.47
C PRO A 86 -2.86 6.16 -3.22
N ALA A 87 -3.66 5.15 -3.55
CA ALA A 87 -3.17 3.91 -4.18
C ALA A 87 -2.50 4.18 -5.54
N ASN A 88 -3.04 5.10 -6.35
CA ASN A 88 -2.50 5.51 -7.65
C ASN A 88 -1.10 6.15 -7.61
N ARG A 89 -0.58 6.45 -6.41
CA ARG A 89 0.77 7.01 -6.19
C ARG A 89 1.69 6.04 -5.47
N SER A 90 1.21 4.83 -5.20
CA SER A 90 1.86 3.91 -4.28
C SER A 90 2.82 2.96 -5.00
N GLN A 91 3.95 2.69 -4.34
CA GLN A 91 4.84 1.57 -4.66
C GLN A 91 4.34 0.32 -3.93
N LEU A 92 4.51 -0.82 -4.57
CA LEU A 92 4.23 -2.12 -3.99
C LEU A 92 5.49 -2.68 -3.34
N LEU A 93 5.41 -2.94 -2.05
CA LEU A 93 6.48 -3.50 -1.24
C LEU A 93 6.22 -4.97 -0.96
N ARG A 94 7.27 -5.77 -0.91
CA ARG A 94 7.27 -7.14 -0.37
C ARG A 94 8.15 -7.19 0.87
N CYS A 95 7.65 -7.76 1.96
CA CYS A 95 8.48 -8.04 3.12
C CYS A 95 9.44 -9.20 2.81
N VAL A 96 10.75 -8.98 2.84
CA VAL A 96 11.75 -10.02 2.53
C VAL A 96 11.75 -11.17 3.56
N LYS A 97 11.25 -10.91 4.78
CA LYS A 97 11.21 -11.90 5.88
C LYS A 97 10.05 -12.88 5.76
N CYS A 98 8.87 -12.43 5.29
CA CYS A 98 7.66 -13.26 5.26
C CYS A 98 6.90 -13.30 3.93
N GLY A 99 7.22 -12.42 2.98
CA GLY A 99 6.58 -12.37 1.66
C GLY A 99 5.25 -11.62 1.62
N ARG A 100 4.76 -11.04 2.72
CA ARG A 100 3.55 -10.20 2.71
C ARG A 100 3.79 -8.89 1.95
N HIS A 101 2.75 -8.42 1.28
CA HIS A 101 2.79 -7.21 0.48
C HIS A 101 2.13 -6.01 1.16
N TYR A 102 2.66 -4.84 0.87
CA TYR A 102 2.24 -3.55 1.41
C TYR A 102 2.28 -2.50 0.31
N LEU A 103 1.48 -1.45 0.44
CA LEU A 103 1.53 -0.27 -0.39
C LEU A 103 2.17 0.86 0.40
N ARG A 104 3.05 1.63 -0.25
CA ARG A 104 3.68 2.79 0.35
C ARG A 104 3.61 3.97 -0.62
N TYR A 105 3.31 5.16 -0.11
CA TYR A 105 3.46 6.41 -0.87
C TYR A 105 4.09 7.50 -0.01
N THR A 106 4.65 8.51 -0.66
CA THR A 106 5.11 9.72 0.02
C THR A 106 4.00 10.75 0.00
N GLU A 107 3.51 11.10 1.19
CA GLU A 107 2.58 12.21 1.38
C GLU A 107 3.37 13.51 1.43
N GLY A 108 3.07 14.44 0.53
CA GLY A 108 3.67 15.77 0.51
C GLY A 108 2.70 16.82 1.04
N GLY A 109 3.10 17.53 2.09
CA GLY A 109 2.49 18.77 2.53
C GLY A 109 3.37 19.98 2.19
N GLY A 110 2.87 21.20 2.39
CA GLY A 110 3.62 22.42 2.04
C GLY A 110 4.98 22.59 2.73
N TYR A 111 5.21 21.91 3.86
CA TYR A 111 6.45 21.98 4.64
C TYR A 111 6.95 20.62 5.15
N PHE A 112 6.31 19.51 4.74
CA PHE A 112 6.70 18.18 5.20
C PHE A 112 6.52 17.13 4.10
N THR A 113 7.28 16.06 4.22
CA THR A 113 7.07 14.82 3.46
C THR A 113 7.08 13.67 4.44
N GLU A 114 6.07 12.81 4.37
CA GLU A 114 5.94 11.64 5.26
C GLU A 114 5.70 10.38 4.44
N LEU A 115 6.38 9.29 4.78
CA LEU A 115 6.09 8.00 4.19
C LEU A 115 4.86 7.40 4.87
N ARG A 116 3.87 7.06 4.04
CA ARG A 116 2.65 6.38 4.46
C ARG A 116 2.67 4.95 3.96
N ILE A 117 2.20 4.02 4.78
CA ILE A 117 2.19 2.60 4.45
C ILE A 117 0.86 1.94 4.84
N ARG A 118 0.48 0.91 4.10
CA ARG A 118 -0.71 0.08 4.35
C ARG A 118 -0.50 -1.36 3.87
N ALA A 119 -1.07 -2.33 4.58
CA ALA A 119 -1.07 -3.73 4.21
C ALA A 119 -1.99 -3.98 3.00
N LEU A 120 -1.53 -4.81 2.06
CA LEU A 120 -2.33 -5.19 0.91
C LEU A 120 -3.32 -6.31 1.29
N GLN A 121 -4.60 -5.96 1.39
CA GLN A 121 -5.66 -6.89 1.79
C GLN A 121 -6.61 -7.19 0.63
N PRO A 122 -6.83 -8.47 0.25
CA PRO A 122 -7.56 -8.82 -0.97
C PRO A 122 -9.04 -8.42 -0.93
N HIS A 123 -9.67 -8.45 0.25
CA HIS A 123 -11.08 -8.12 0.42
C HIS A 123 -11.38 -6.61 0.33
N LEU A 124 -10.35 -5.76 0.32
CA LEU A 124 -10.48 -4.30 0.20
C LEU A 124 -10.19 -3.81 -1.23
N LEU A 125 -9.75 -4.69 -2.15
CA LEU A 125 -9.41 -4.28 -3.51
C LEU A 125 -10.66 -3.94 -4.33
N ALA A 126 -10.64 -2.77 -4.97
CA ALA A 126 -11.69 -2.30 -5.86
C ALA A 126 -11.13 -1.93 -7.25
N ASP A 127 -11.70 -2.51 -8.32
CA ASP A 127 -11.41 -2.14 -9.72
C ASP A 127 -12.39 -1.06 -10.17
N ALA A 128 -12.33 0.10 -9.50
CA ALA A 128 -13.18 1.26 -9.77
C ALA A 128 -12.47 2.29 -10.66
#